data_AF-A0A484VBN2-F1
#
_entry.id   AF-A0A484VBN2-F1
#
_cell.length_a   1.000
_cell.length_b   1.000
_cell.length_c   1.000
_cell.angle_alpha   90.00
_cell.angle_beta   90.00
_cell.angle_gamma   90.00
#
_symmetry.space_group_name_H-M   'P 1'
#
loop_
_entity.id
_entity.type
_entity.pdbx_description
1 polymer ?
#
loop_
_entity_poly.entity_id
_entity_poly.type
_entity_poly.pdbx_seq_one_letter_code
_entity_poly.pdbx_strand_id
1 'polypeptide(L)' 'MARASTTITVRLRFAWWLRWYLAGVALTARMSGLEPDANKVAGWVRRAARVQAVR' A
#
# COMPACT_ATOMS: atom_id res chain seq x y z
N MET A 1 13.44 17.76 -29.79
CA MET A 1 12.77 18.12 -28.52
C MET A 1 13.49 17.40 -27.38
N ALA A 2 14.30 18.12 -26.60
CA ALA A 2 15.03 17.51 -25.47
C ALA A 2 14.04 17.22 -24.33
N ARG A 3 13.99 15.96 -23.85
CA ARG A 3 13.16 15.55 -22.72
C ARG A 3 13.91 15.90 -21.44
N ALA A 4 13.49 16.95 -20.74
CA ALA A 4 14.00 17.24 -19.41
C ALA A 4 13.54 16.12 -18.45
N SER A 5 14.47 15.28 -18.01
CA SER A 5 14.22 14.21 -17.05
C SER A 5 14.36 14.74 -15.63
N THR A 6 13.25 15.12 -15.00
CA THR A 6 13.21 15.47 -13.58
C THR A 6 13.15 14.18 -12.76
N THR A 7 14.21 13.88 -12.03
CA THR A 7 14.26 12.73 -11.11
C THR A 7 13.67 13.16 -9.77
N ILE A 8 12.55 12.55 -9.37
CA ILE A 8 11.88 12.79 -8.08
C ILE A 8 12.14 11.57 -7.19
N THR A 9 12.78 11.77 -6.05
CA THR A 9 12.97 10.70 -5.06
C THR A 9 11.76 10.63 -4.15
N VAL A 10 11.04 9.50 -4.14
CA VAL A 10 9.86 9.31 -3.28
C VAL A 10 10.19 8.28 -2.21
N ARG A 11 10.07 8.66 -0.94
CA ARG A 11 10.12 7.72 0.19
C ARG A 11 8.71 7.27 0.55
N LEU A 12 8.46 5.97 0.41
CA LEU A 12 7.25 5.31 0.88
C LEU A 12 7.51 4.71 2.26
N ARG A 13 6.77 5.16 3.27
CA ARG A 13 6.79 4.56 4.61
C ARG A 13 5.45 3.89 4.86
N PHE A 14 5.47 2.59 5.10
CA PHE A 14 4.28 1.85 5.48
C PHE A 14 4.15 1.77 7.00
N ALA A 15 2.94 1.89 7.52
CA ALA A 15 2.68 1.70 8.93
C ALA A 15 2.96 0.25 9.35
N TRP A 16 3.59 0.07 10.51
CA TRP A 16 4.00 -1.25 11.01
C TRP A 16 2.82 -2.22 11.21
N TRP A 17 1.64 -1.70 11.55
CA TRP A 17 0.41 -2.49 11.73
C TRP A 17 -0.15 -3.04 10.42
N LEU A 18 0.19 -2.46 9.26
CA LEU A 18 -0.35 -2.87 7.95
C LEU A 18 0.00 -4.33 7.64
N ARG A 19 1.19 -4.78 8.05
CA ARG A 19 1.64 -6.15 7.83
C ARG A 19 0.76 -7.17 8.56
N TRP A 20 0.41 -6.88 9.82
CA TRP A 20 -0.49 -7.73 10.60
C TRP A 20 -1.92 -7.69 10.08
N TYR A 21 -2.39 -6.52 9.65
CA TYR A 21 -3.70 -6.39 9.00
C TYR A 21 -3.79 -7.22 7.72
N LEU A 22 -2.82 -7.11 6.81
CA LEU A 22 -2.78 -7.88 5.56
C LEU A 22 -2.67 -9.39 5.81
N ALA A 23 -1.92 -9.81 6.83
CA ALA A 23 -1.85 -11.21 7.23
C ALA A 23 -3.22 -11.73 7.71
N GLY A 24 -3.94 -10.95 8.53
CA GLY A 24 -5.30 -11.28 8.96
C GLY A 24 -6.29 -11.34 7.79
N VAL A 25 -6.24 -10.37 6.87
CA VAL A 25 -7.08 -10.37 5.66
C VAL A 25 -6.79 -11.60 4.79
N ALA A 26 -5.51 -11.93 4.59
CA ALA A 26 -5.11 -13.11 3.81
C ALA A 26 -5.55 -14.42 4.48
N LEU A 27 -5.44 -14.51 5.81
CA LEU A 27 -5.91 -15.67 6.57
C LEU A 27 -7.43 -15.83 6.45
N THR A 28 -8.19 -14.74 6.65
CA THR A 28 -9.65 -14.74 6.53
C THR A 28 -10.08 -15.07 5.11
N ALA A 29 -9.43 -14.52 4.09
CA ALA A 29 -9.69 -14.85 2.69
C ALA A 29 -9.47 -16.35 2.42
N ARG A 30 -8.37 -16.91 2.94
CA ARG A 30 -8.05 -18.33 2.81
C ARG A 30 -9.01 -19.23 3.58
N MET A 31 -9.49 -18.80 4.74
CA MET A 31 -10.42 -19.58 5.56
C MET A 31 -11.86 -19.53 5.03
N SER A 32 -12.31 -18.35 4.61
CA SER A 32 -13.68 -18.17 4.10
C SER A 32 -13.82 -18.59 2.64
N GLY A 33 -12.72 -18.75 1.90
CA GLY A 33 -12.73 -19.01 0.46
C GLY A 33 -13.29 -17.84 -0.37
N LEU A 34 -13.38 -16.66 0.25
CA LEU A 34 -13.92 -15.44 -0.36
C LEU A 34 -12.78 -14.49 -0.70
N GLU A 35 -12.89 -13.87 -1.87
CA GLU A 35 -11.92 -12.87 -2.32
C GLU A 35 -12.10 -11.59 -1.49
N PRO A 36 -11.04 -11.07 -0.85
CA PRO A 36 -11.14 -9.86 -0.06
C PRO A 36 -11.39 -8.67 -0.98
N ASP A 37 -12.30 -7.79 -0.57
CA ASP A 37 -12.62 -6.57 -1.33
C ASP A 37 -11.37 -5.68 -1.47
N ALA A 38 -10.80 -5.70 -2.68
CA ALA A 38 -9.57 -4.99 -3.02
C ALA A 38 -9.71 -3.48 -2.83
N ASN A 39 -10.90 -2.89 -3.00
CA ASN A 39 -11.11 -1.45 -2.79
C ASN A 39 -10.99 -1.10 -1.30
N LYS A 40 -11.54 -1.95 -0.44
CA LYS A 40 -11.47 -1.77 1.02
C LYS A 40 -10.03 -1.92 1.50
N VAL A 41 -9.33 -2.97 1.05
CA VAL A 41 -7.91 -3.19 1.37
C VAL A 41 -7.05 -2.04 0.86
N ALA A 42 -7.26 -1.58 -0.38
CA ALA A 42 -6.54 -0.44 -0.94
C ALA A 42 -6.75 0.85 -0.14
N GLY A 43 -7.95 1.08 0.40
CA GLY A 43 -8.24 2.20 1.29
C GLY A 43 -7.42 2.16 2.59
N TRP A 44 -7.28 0.98 3.21
CA TRP A 44 -6.44 0.79 4.39
C TRP A 44 -4.94 0.91 4.06
N VAL A 45 -4.51 0.35 2.94
CA VAL A 45 -3.12 0.46 2.45
C VAL A 45 -2.76 1.93 2.17
N ARG A 46 -3.65 2.71 1.53
CA ARG A 46 -3.45 4.16 1.31
C ARG A 46 -3.34 4.93 2.62
N ARG A 47 -4.14 4.59 3.64
CA ARG A 47 -4.02 5.22 4.97
C ARG A 47 -2.71 4.85 5.68
N ALA A 48 -2.24 3.62 5.49
CA ALA A 48 -1.01 3.14 6.07
C ALA A 48 0.25 3.63 5.32
N ALA A 49 0.13 3.92 4.02
CA ALA A 49 1.21 4.40 3.17
C ALA A 49 1.37 5.92 3.34
N ARG A 50 2.46 6.32 3.99
CA ARG A 50 2.89 7.72 4.05
C ARG A 50 3.90 7.98 2.94
N VAL A 51 3.50 8.76 1.97
CA VAL A 51 4.36 9.20 0.87
C VAL A 51 5.07 10.48 1.29
N GLN A 52 6.40 10.45 1.28
CA GLN A 52 7.23 11.63 1.50
C GLN A 52 8.05 11.87 0.24
N ALA A 53 7.79 12.99 -0.45
CA ALA A 53 8.67 13.44 -1.52
C ALA A 53 9.97 13.97 -0.89
N VAL A 54 11.10 13.41 -1.31
CA VAL A 54 12.44 13.88 -0.94
C VAL A 54 12.99 14.58 -2.17
N ARG A 55 13.33 15.86 -2.01
CA ARG A 55 13.92 16.69 -3.06
C ARG A 55 15.33 16.20 -3.41
#